data_AF-A0A8T3XV44-F1
#
_entry.id   AF-A0A8T3XV44-F1
#
_cell.length_a   1.000
_cell.length_b   1.000
_cell.length_c   1.000
_cell.angle_alpha   90.00
_cell.angle_beta   90.00
_cell.angle_gamma   90.00
#
_symmetry.space_group_name_H-M   'P 1'
#
loop_
_entity.id
_entity.type
_entity.pdbx_description
1 polymer ?
#
loop_
_entity_poly.entity_id
_entity_poly.type
_entity_poly.pdbx_seq_one_letter_code
_entity_poly.pdbx_strand_id
1 'polypeptide(L)'
;MDKLNIPNISCKISAYCQVNSSEDPQKVERAISNVLSNMDIYIKDDLLKATSETLESLLYIHKTIHSHNTQKVYGRNLKRNLTDDSTWFYLNKQAAFV
;
A
#
# COMPACT_ATOMS: atom_id res chain seq x y z
N MET A 1 -9.36 18.81 14.61
CA MET A 1 -8.81 17.80 13.70
C MET A 1 -8.40 18.52 12.44
N ASP A 2 -7.11 18.72 12.24
CA ASP A 2 -6.62 19.35 11.01
C ASP A 2 -7.03 18.50 9.82
N LYS A 3 -7.72 19.11 8.85
CA LYS A 3 -8.02 18.48 7.58
C LYS A 3 -6.68 18.19 6.91
N LEU A 4 -6.24 16.92 6.92
CA LEU A 4 -5.15 16.51 6.05
C LEU A 4 -5.62 16.77 4.61
N ASN A 5 -4.98 17.72 3.94
CA ASN A 5 -5.26 18.04 2.56
C ASN A 5 -4.56 17.01 1.67
N ILE A 6 -5.32 16.31 0.85
CA ILE A 6 -4.74 15.41 -0.15
C ILE A 6 -4.14 16.32 -1.24
N PRO A 7 -2.85 16.20 -1.56
CA PRO A 7 -2.25 17.01 -2.61
C PRO A 7 -2.90 16.69 -3.96
N ASN A 8 -3.12 17.70 -4.79
CA ASN A 8 -3.60 17.49 -6.16
C ASN A 8 -2.40 17.22 -7.08
N ILE A 9 -1.94 15.96 -7.10
CA ILE A 9 -0.82 15.50 -7.93
C ILE A 9 -1.19 14.20 -8.63
N SER A 10 -0.62 13.97 -9.81
CA SER A 10 -0.69 12.65 -10.44
C SER A 10 0.30 11.72 -9.74
N CYS A 11 -0.19 10.60 -9.22
CA CYS A 11 0.64 9.60 -8.55
C CYS A 11 0.07 8.21 -8.79
N LYS A 12 0.90 7.33 -9.37
CA LYS A 12 0.56 5.92 -9.52
C LYS A 12 1.03 5.15 -8.30
N ILE A 13 0.12 4.39 -7.70
CA ILE A 13 0.37 3.50 -6.58
C ILE A 13 0.33 2.07 -7.12
N SER A 14 1.29 1.24 -6.72
CA SER A 14 1.32 -0.18 -7.09
C SER A 14 1.61 -1.03 -5.86
N ALA A 15 0.80 -2.05 -5.62
CA ALA A 15 1.05 -3.10 -4.64
C ALA A 15 1.34 -4.41 -5.34
N TYR A 16 2.26 -5.17 -4.75
CA TYR A 16 2.69 -6.48 -5.25
C TYR A 16 2.67 -7.46 -4.10
N CYS A 17 2.09 -8.64 -4.31
CA CYS A 17 2.00 -9.67 -3.30
C CYS A 17 2.10 -11.05 -3.91
N GLN A 18 2.97 -11.90 -3.35
CA GLN A 18 2.96 -13.31 -3.67
C GLN A 18 1.72 -13.98 -3.08
N VAL A 19 1.09 -14.82 -3.88
CA VAL A 19 -0.02 -15.71 -3.52
C VAL A 19 0.55 -17.11 -3.46
N ASN A 20 0.90 -17.58 -2.26
CA ASN A 20 1.46 -18.91 -2.13
C ASN A 20 0.39 -19.98 -2.42
N SER A 21 0.81 -21.16 -2.87
CA SER A 21 -0.09 -22.27 -3.17
C SER A 21 -0.97 -22.73 -1.98
N SER A 22 -0.53 -22.45 -0.75
CA SER A 22 -1.29 -22.71 0.47
C SER A 22 -2.29 -21.61 0.85
N GLU A 23 -2.32 -20.49 0.11
CA GLU A 23 -3.16 -19.33 0.41
C GLU A 23 -4.39 -19.28 -0.48
N ASP A 24 -5.44 -18.64 0.04
CA ASP A 24 -6.64 -18.32 -0.74
C ASP A 24 -6.42 -16.97 -1.45
N PRO A 25 -6.40 -16.93 -2.80
CA PRO A 25 -6.21 -15.68 -3.55
C PRO A 25 -7.20 -14.58 -3.16
N GLN A 26 -8.45 -14.92 -2.82
CA GLN A 26 -9.45 -13.95 -2.41
C GLN A 26 -9.11 -13.29 -1.07
N LYS A 27 -8.44 -14.01 -0.17
CA LYS A 27 -7.96 -13.44 1.10
C LYS A 27 -6.77 -12.52 0.88
N VAL A 28 -5.90 -12.84 -0.07
CA VAL A 28 -4.77 -11.97 -0.44
C VAL A 28 -5.29 -10.68 -1.09
N GLU A 29 -6.27 -10.79 -2.00
CA GLU A 29 -6.97 -9.65 -2.58
C GLU A 29 -7.62 -8.77 -1.50
N ARG A 30 -8.34 -9.40 -0.55
CA ARG A 30 -8.94 -8.69 0.57
C ARG A 30 -7.91 -7.91 1.40
N ALA A 31 -6.76 -8.53 1.72
CA ALA A 31 -5.69 -7.84 2.45
C ALA A 31 -5.18 -6.60 1.71
N ILE A 32 -5.14 -6.63 0.37
CA ILE A 32 -4.75 -5.46 -0.43
C ILE A 32 -5.88 -4.41 -0.44
N SER A 33 -7.14 -4.82 -0.54
CA SER A 33 -8.29 -3.89 -0.50
C SER A 33 -8.46 -3.13 0.81
N ASN A 34 -7.94 -3.68 1.91
CA ASN A 34 -7.88 -2.98 3.20
C ASN A 34 -6.85 -1.84 3.20
N VAL A 35 -5.93 -1.81 2.24
CA VAL A 35 -4.85 -0.83 2.13
C VAL A 35 -5.07 0.13 0.97
N LEU A 36 -5.49 -0.38 -0.19
CA LEU A 36 -5.71 0.38 -1.42
C LEU A 36 -7.18 0.33 -1.85
N SER A 37 -7.74 1.49 -2.22
CA SER A 37 -9.06 1.62 -2.83
C SER A 37 -8.97 1.92 -4.33
N ASN A 38 -10.07 1.64 -5.05
CA ASN A 38 -10.23 1.91 -6.49
C ASN A 38 -9.01 1.43 -7.31
N MET A 39 -8.77 0.12 -7.26
CA MET A 39 -7.59 -0.49 -7.86
C MET A 39 -7.97 -1.44 -8.99
N ASP A 40 -7.12 -1.52 -10.00
CA ASP A 40 -7.11 -2.60 -10.98
C ASP A 40 -6.23 -3.73 -10.46
N ILE A 41 -6.76 -4.95 -10.45
CA ILE A 41 -6.06 -6.14 -9.95
C ILE A 41 -5.73 -7.07 -11.11
N TYR A 42 -4.50 -7.59 -11.08
CA TYR A 42 -3.99 -8.59 -11.99
C TYR A 42 -3.30 -9.69 -11.22
N ILE A 43 -3.63 -10.95 -11.52
CA ILE A 43 -2.99 -12.13 -10.94
C ILE A 43 -2.37 -12.95 -12.07
N LYS A 44 -1.07 -13.24 -11.97
CA LYS A 44 -0.35 -14.13 -12.88
C LYS A 44 0.83 -14.77 -12.16
N ASP A 45 1.08 -16.05 -12.43
CA ASP A 45 2.24 -16.80 -11.93
C ASP A 45 2.46 -16.61 -10.41
N ASP A 46 1.39 -16.82 -9.61
CA ASP A 46 1.40 -16.65 -8.15
C ASP A 46 1.76 -15.24 -7.65
N LEU A 47 1.71 -14.23 -8.52
CA LEU A 47 1.91 -12.83 -8.20
C LEU A 47 0.63 -12.04 -8.43
N LEU A 48 0.12 -11.41 -7.37
CA LEU A 48 -0.92 -10.40 -7.44
C LEU A 48 -0.26 -9.03 -7.56
N LYS A 49 -0.67 -8.26 -8.58
CA LYS A 49 -0.37 -6.85 -8.76
C LYS A 49 -1.65 -6.04 -8.69
N ALA A 50 -1.67 -5.01 -7.86
CA ALA A 50 -2.76 -4.03 -7.82
C ALA A 50 -2.22 -2.65 -8.15
N THR A 51 -2.94 -1.88 -8.97
CA THR A 51 -2.57 -0.49 -9.31
C THR A 51 -3.73 0.45 -9.05
N SER A 52 -3.44 1.64 -8.51
CA SER A 52 -4.44 2.69 -8.24
C SER A 52 -3.79 4.06 -8.41
N GLU A 53 -4.59 5.06 -8.75
CA GLU A 53 -4.19 6.47 -8.76
C GLU A 53 -4.85 7.26 -7.61
N THR A 54 -5.50 6.54 -6.67
CA THR A 54 -6.32 7.11 -5.60
C THR A 54 -5.47 7.49 -4.39
N LEU A 55 -5.13 8.77 -4.28
CA LEU A 55 -4.30 9.33 -3.21
C LEU A 55 -4.92 9.19 -1.80
N GLU A 56 -6.23 8.99 -1.69
CA GLU A 56 -6.94 8.70 -0.44
C GLU A 56 -6.35 7.46 0.25
N SER A 57 -5.87 6.47 -0.53
CA SER A 57 -5.18 5.29 0.01
C SER A 57 -3.90 5.67 0.74
N LEU A 58 -3.11 6.61 0.19
CA LEU A 58 -1.89 7.10 0.86
C LEU A 58 -2.23 7.91 2.11
N LEU A 59 -3.33 8.65 2.10
CA LEU A 59 -3.82 9.34 3.31
C LEU A 59 -4.18 8.35 4.42
N TYR A 60 -4.86 7.25 4.09
CA TYR A 60 -5.19 6.21 5.05
C TYR A 60 -3.92 5.55 5.63
N ILE A 61 -2.99 5.14 4.76
CA ILE A 61 -1.69 4.60 5.16
C ILE A 61 -0.94 5.58 6.08
N HIS A 62 -0.90 6.86 5.69
CA HIS A 62 -0.25 7.91 6.49
C HIS A 62 -0.87 8.01 7.89
N LYS A 63 -2.21 8.02 8.00
CA LYS A 63 -2.91 8.05 9.29
C LYS A 63 -2.57 6.84 10.16
N THR A 64 -2.57 5.65 9.58
CA THR A 64 -2.24 4.39 10.29
C THR A 64 -0.79 4.36 10.78
N ILE A 65 0.16 4.85 9.97
CA ILE A 65 1.57 4.96 10.38
C ILE A 65 1.72 5.92 11.57
N HIS A 66 0.99 7.03 11.55
CA HIS A 66 1.00 8.04 12.62
C HIS A 66 0.32 7.54 13.90
N SER A 67 -0.83 6.86 13.80
CA SER A 67 -1.52 6.29 14.97
C SER A 67 -0.66 5.25 15.69
N HIS A 68 0.18 4.51 14.96
CA HIS A 68 1.12 3.54 15.54
C HIS A 68 2.48 4.14 15.93
N ASN A 69 2.68 5.45 15.81
CA ASN A 69 3.96 6.13 16.10
C ASN A 69 5.17 5.55 15.33
N THR A 70 4.93 5.05 14.12
CA THR A 70 5.97 4.40 13.28
C THR A 70 6.50 5.29 12.14
N GLN A 71 6.07 6.55 12.08
CA GLN A 71 6.40 7.52 11.03
C GLN A 71 7.91 7.71 10.82
N LYS A 72 8.71 7.63 11.90
CA LYS A 72 10.18 7.75 11.79
C LYS A 72 10.79 6.56 11.05
N VAL A 73 10.26 5.35 11.24
CA VAL A 73 10.75 4.12 10.59
C VAL A 73 10.39 4.15 9.11
N TYR A 74 9.11 4.37 8.79
CA TYR A 74 8.66 4.45 7.41
C TYR A 74 9.32 5.61 6.67
N GLY A 75 9.46 6.79 7.28
CA GLY A 75 10.15 7.92 6.67
C GLY A 75 11.62 7.63 6.32
N ARG A 76 12.35 6.88 7.16
CA ARG A 76 13.71 6.42 6.82
C ARG A 76 13.70 5.41 5.68
N ASN A 77 12.77 4.45 5.68
CA ASN A 77 12.65 3.47 4.60
C ASN A 77 12.35 4.13 3.26
N LEU A 78 11.39 5.07 3.23
CA LEU A 78 11.03 5.82 2.03
C LEU A 78 12.23 6.61 1.49
N LYS A 79 12.93 7.36 2.34
CA LYS A 79 14.13 8.11 1.91
C LYS A 79 15.25 7.21 1.39
N ARG A 80 15.47 6.06 2.03
CA ARG A 80 16.49 5.10 1.64
C ARG A 80 16.16 4.40 0.31
N ASN A 81 14.88 4.16 0.06
CA ASN A 81 14.39 3.45 -1.10
C ASN A 81 14.00 4.38 -2.26
N LEU A 82 14.11 5.70 -2.08
CA LEU A 82 13.81 6.70 -3.10
C LEU A 82 14.77 6.52 -4.28
N THR A 83 14.20 6.28 -5.47
CA THR A 83 14.91 6.23 -6.74
C THR A 83 14.11 7.04 -7.75
N ASP A 84 14.74 8.05 -8.32
CA ASP A 84 14.11 9.06 -9.18
C ASP A 84 12.88 9.70 -8.52
N ASP A 85 11.69 9.44 -9.05
CA ASP A 85 10.40 9.95 -8.59
C ASP A 85 9.57 8.90 -7.82
N SER A 86 10.16 7.74 -7.51
CA SER A 86 9.47 6.60 -6.92
C SER A 86 10.11 6.12 -5.63
N THR A 87 9.29 5.56 -4.74
CA THR A 87 9.74 4.97 -3.48
C THR A 87 8.83 3.80 -3.10
N TRP A 88 9.31 2.94 -2.21
CA TRP A 88 8.57 1.74 -1.80
C TRP A 88 8.88 1.35 -0.36
N PHE A 89 7.97 0.57 0.22
CA PHE A 89 8.13 -0.07 1.53
C PHE A 89 7.27 -1.33 1.57
N TYR A 90 7.52 -2.20 2.54
CA TYR A 90 6.71 -3.40 2.76
C TYR A 90 5.65 -3.17 3.83
N LEU A 91 4.49 -3.80 3.65
CA LEU A 91 3.46 -3.98 4.67
C LEU A 91 3.41 -5.45 5.08
N ASN A 92 3.04 -5.69 6.34
CA ASN A 92 2.77 -7.05 6.79
C ASN A 92 1.42 -7.51 6.23
N LYS A 93 1.46 -8.53 5.36
CA LYS A 93 0.29 -9.11 4.71
C LYS A 93 -0.79 -9.60 5.70
N GLN A 94 -0.39 -10.21 6.80
CA GLN A 94 -1.33 -10.73 7.80
C GLN A 94 -1.98 -9.59 8.60
N ALA A 95 -1.20 -8.56 8.94
CA ALA A 95 -1.73 -7.37 9.61
C ALA A 95 -2.63 -6.52 8.68
N ALA A 96 -2.44 -6.62 7.36
CA ALA A 96 -3.30 -5.96 6.38
C ALA A 96 -4.62 -6.71 6.16
N PHE A 97 -4.70 -8.01 6.48
CA PHE A 97 -5.92 -8.79 6.31
C PHE A 97 -6.98 -8.54 7.40
N VAL A 98 -6.53 -8.26 8.63
CA VAL A 98 -7.36 -8.15 9.84
C VAL A 98 -8.20 -6.89 9.91
#